data_AF-A6LSA1-F1
#
_entry.id   AF-A6LSA1-F1
#
_cell.length_a   1.000
_cell.length_b   1.000
_cell.length_c   1.000
_cell.angle_alpha   90.00
_cell.angle_beta   90.00
_cell.angle_gamma   90.00
#
_symmetry.space_group_name_H-M   'P 1'
#
loop_
_entity.id
_entity.type
_entity.pdbx_description
1 polymer ?
#
loop_
_entity_poly.entity_id
_entity_poly.type
_entity_poly.pdbx_seq_one_letter_code
_entity_poly.pdbx_strand_id
1 'polypeptide(L)'
;MDYRDKRKERILNSQMKKLIKREDKFFYKKENEYIKNKILPVKEQLEEKIPKNMIETFEKAFEKGFYYVFEKGTTVIEKSYNSEKIKNEADIDEYILSKQMNNKNLSRIDKRVKKGVLINKGITAAEGTLLGILGIGIPDIPVFIGVILKTVYEICVNYGFDYKSKSEKAFILNIICASSIKTDEKILYSNEADRIAYSIENNLDLKVDINELIDSASKCLSENIVVPKVIQGIPIVGVYGGISNYRLLADISEVASIKYKKRLLSKLKNAL
;
A
#
# COMPACT_ATOMS: atom_id res chain seq x y z
N MET A 1 35.56 10.22 11.48
CA MET A 1 34.69 9.79 10.37
C MET A 1 35.53 9.63 9.11
N ASP A 2 35.72 8.38 8.64
CA ASP A 2 36.51 8.03 7.44
C ASP A 2 35.88 8.68 6.18
N TYR A 3 36.69 8.99 5.16
CA TYR A 3 36.24 9.50 3.86
C TYR A 3 35.17 8.59 3.23
N ARG A 4 35.29 7.27 3.44
CA ARG A 4 34.30 6.29 2.99
C ARG A 4 32.94 6.49 3.63
N ASP A 5 32.88 6.79 4.93
CA ASP A 5 31.62 7.02 5.64
C ASP A 5 30.99 8.35 5.22
N LYS A 6 31.80 9.40 5.00
CA LYS A 6 31.30 10.67 4.45
C LYS A 6 30.67 10.49 3.07
N ARG A 7 31.23 9.64 2.21
CA ARG A 7 30.66 9.32 0.89
C ARG A 7 29.33 8.57 1.03
N LYS A 8 29.28 7.57 1.90
CA LYS A 8 28.09 6.78 2.23
C LYS A 8 26.95 7.67 2.74
N GLU A 9 27.25 8.57 3.67
CA GLU A 9 26.27 9.50 4.24
C GLU A 9 25.69 10.45 3.18
N ARG A 10 26.52 11.01 2.28
CA ARG A 10 26.04 11.85 1.16
C ARG A 10 25.06 11.09 0.25
N ILE A 11 25.32 9.82 -0.02
CA ILE A 11 24.44 8.98 -0.83
C ILE A 11 23.09 8.80 -0.13
N LEU A 12 23.10 8.43 1.16
CA LEU A 12 21.88 8.26 1.95
C LEU A 12 21.07 9.54 2.06
N ASN A 13 21.71 10.67 2.37
CA ASN A 13 21.06 11.99 2.45
C ASN A 13 20.46 12.39 1.09
N SER A 14 21.16 12.11 -0.03
CA SER A 14 20.63 12.37 -1.38
C SER A 14 19.40 11.51 -1.68
N GLN A 15 19.42 10.22 -1.33
CA GLN A 15 18.29 9.31 -1.52
C GLN A 15 17.09 9.72 -0.66
N MET A 16 17.32 10.08 0.60
CA MET A 16 16.29 10.56 1.51
C MET A 16 15.64 11.84 0.97
N LYS A 17 16.43 12.82 0.50
CA LYS A 17 15.89 14.05 -0.11
C LYS A 17 15.00 13.79 -1.33
N LYS A 18 15.38 12.82 -2.18
CA LYS A 18 14.54 12.42 -3.32
C LYS A 18 13.25 11.75 -2.88
N LEU A 19 13.32 10.98 -1.79
CA LEU A 19 12.18 10.24 -1.25
C LEU A 19 11.16 11.18 -0.60
N ILE A 20 11.62 12.16 0.18
CA ILE A 20 10.77 13.21 0.76
C ILE A 20 10.03 13.97 -0.34
N LYS A 21 10.73 14.39 -1.41
CA LYS A 21 10.06 15.04 -2.56
C LYS A 21 9.00 14.17 -3.23
N ARG A 22 9.20 12.84 -3.24
CA ARG A 22 8.25 11.87 -3.80
C ARG A 22 7.04 11.71 -2.88
N GLU A 23 7.27 11.68 -1.56
CA GLU A 23 6.24 11.71 -0.51
C GLU A 23 5.42 13.00 -0.58
N ASP A 24 6.06 14.16 -0.64
CA ASP A 24 5.39 15.46 -0.76
C ASP A 24 4.53 15.53 -2.01
N LYS A 25 5.05 15.03 -3.14
CA LYS A 25 4.31 14.95 -4.40
C LYS A 25 3.10 14.01 -4.32
N PHE A 26 3.10 13.01 -3.45
CA PHE A 26 1.95 12.15 -3.26
C PHE A 26 0.89 12.85 -2.37
N PHE A 27 1.32 13.38 -1.23
CA PHE A 27 0.41 13.91 -0.23
C PHE A 27 -0.13 15.31 -0.55
N TYR A 28 0.68 16.20 -1.12
CA TYR A 28 0.31 17.60 -1.41
C TYR A 28 -0.03 17.88 -2.87
N LYS A 29 -0.08 16.86 -3.73
CA LYS A 29 -0.51 17.05 -5.12
C LYS A 29 -2.00 17.38 -5.17
N LYS A 30 -2.30 18.54 -5.72
CA LYS A 30 -3.68 18.95 -6.04
C LYS A 30 -4.30 17.98 -7.04
N GLU A 31 -5.58 17.72 -6.83
CA GLU A 31 -6.36 16.90 -7.75
C GLU A 31 -6.38 17.49 -9.17
N ASN A 32 -6.41 16.62 -10.18
CA ASN A 32 -6.40 17.05 -11.57
C ASN A 32 -7.72 17.75 -11.91
N GLU A 33 -7.66 18.93 -12.54
CA GLU A 33 -8.85 19.72 -12.92
C GLU A 33 -9.85 18.94 -13.78
N TYR A 34 -9.39 18.06 -14.67
CA TYR A 34 -10.27 17.22 -15.47
C TYR A 34 -11.06 16.22 -14.60
N ILE A 35 -10.39 15.59 -13.63
CA ILE A 35 -11.06 14.67 -12.69
C ILE A 35 -12.09 15.45 -11.87
N LYS A 36 -11.66 16.58 -11.30
CA LYS A 36 -12.51 17.43 -10.46
C LYS A 36 -13.74 17.95 -11.21
N ASN A 37 -13.58 18.39 -12.46
CA ASN A 37 -14.64 19.09 -13.19
C ASN A 37 -15.52 18.17 -14.04
N LYS A 38 -15.05 16.96 -14.41
CA LYS A 38 -15.77 16.07 -15.34
C LYS A 38 -16.12 14.70 -14.78
N ILE A 39 -15.26 14.13 -13.92
CA ILE A 39 -15.45 12.75 -13.44
C ILE A 39 -16.14 12.74 -12.08
N LEU A 40 -15.70 13.61 -11.15
CA LEU A 40 -16.23 13.66 -9.80
C LEU A 40 -17.75 13.98 -9.75
N PRO A 41 -18.29 14.94 -10.52
CA PRO A 41 -19.72 15.24 -10.48
C PRO A 41 -20.59 14.08 -10.96
N VAL A 42 -20.11 13.32 -11.95
CA VAL A 42 -20.83 12.14 -12.47
C VAL A 42 -20.84 11.02 -11.42
N LYS A 43 -19.72 10.83 -10.73
CA LYS A 43 -19.60 9.88 -9.63
C LYS A 43 -20.57 10.24 -8.49
N GLU A 44 -20.58 11.50 -8.05
CA GLU A 44 -21.45 12.00 -6.97
C GLU A 44 -22.94 11.79 -7.31
N GLN A 45 -23.36 12.11 -8.54
CA GLN A 45 -24.74 11.87 -9.00
C GLN A 45 -25.15 10.39 -8.99
N LEU A 46 -24.21 9.49 -9.25
CA LEU A 46 -24.46 8.05 -9.18
C LEU A 46 -24.55 7.59 -7.72
N GLU A 47 -23.69 8.11 -6.84
CA GLU A 47 -23.69 7.81 -5.40
C GLU A 47 -24.99 8.25 -4.71
N GLU A 48 -25.54 9.42 -5.06
CA GLU A 48 -26.81 9.90 -4.52
C GLU A 48 -28.01 8.99 -4.82
N LYS A 49 -27.93 8.20 -5.90
CA LYS A 49 -28.99 7.27 -6.30
C LYS A 49 -28.91 5.93 -5.60
N ILE A 50 -27.84 5.66 -4.84
CA ILE A 50 -27.65 4.40 -4.14
C ILE A 50 -28.36 4.47 -2.77
N PRO A 51 -29.23 3.51 -2.44
CA PRO A 51 -29.85 3.45 -1.12
C PRO A 51 -28.79 3.35 -0.01
N LYS A 52 -28.86 4.23 1.01
CA LYS A 52 -27.88 4.26 2.12
C LYS A 52 -27.76 2.92 2.85
N ASN A 53 -28.89 2.26 3.11
CA ASN A 53 -28.93 0.94 3.74
C ASN A 53 -28.18 -0.14 2.94
N MET A 54 -28.12 0.00 1.61
CA MET A 54 -27.34 -0.90 0.77
C MET A 54 -25.85 -0.68 0.99
N ILE A 55 -25.36 0.57 0.92
CA ILE A 55 -23.96 0.91 1.18
C ILE A 55 -23.54 0.40 2.57
N GLU A 56 -24.30 0.71 3.62
CA GLU A 56 -23.99 0.28 4.99
C GLU A 56 -23.89 -1.25 5.12
N THR A 57 -24.74 -1.99 4.40
CA THR A 57 -24.70 -3.46 4.41
C THR A 57 -23.44 -3.99 3.74
N PHE A 58 -23.04 -3.42 2.61
CA PHE A 58 -21.81 -3.80 1.92
C PHE A 58 -20.56 -3.38 2.70
N GLU A 59 -20.58 -2.22 3.37
CA GLU A 59 -19.50 -1.77 4.25
C GLU A 59 -19.30 -2.73 5.42
N LYS A 60 -20.35 -3.11 6.14
CA LYS A 60 -20.27 -4.10 7.22
C LYS A 60 -19.75 -5.46 6.74
N ALA A 61 -20.14 -5.88 5.54
CA ALA A 61 -19.63 -7.11 4.94
C ALA A 61 -18.14 -6.98 4.57
N PHE A 62 -17.75 -5.82 4.03
CA PHE A 62 -16.37 -5.48 3.70
C PHE A 62 -15.49 -5.49 4.95
N GLU A 63 -15.92 -4.83 6.03
CA GLU A 63 -15.20 -4.77 7.30
C GLU A 63 -14.93 -6.16 7.87
N LYS A 64 -15.96 -7.03 7.92
CA LYS A 64 -15.79 -8.43 8.35
C LYS A 64 -14.84 -9.21 7.46
N GLY A 65 -14.95 -9.03 6.14
CA GLY A 65 -14.05 -9.66 5.18
C GLY A 65 -12.61 -9.19 5.34
N PHE A 66 -12.41 -7.88 5.51
CA PHE A 66 -11.11 -7.28 5.74
C PHE A 66 -10.47 -7.80 7.03
N TYR A 67 -11.21 -7.78 8.15
CA TYR A 67 -10.75 -8.34 9.41
C TYR A 67 -10.29 -9.79 9.23
N TYR A 68 -11.11 -10.64 8.60
CA TYR A 68 -10.77 -12.05 8.40
C TYR A 68 -9.52 -12.23 7.52
N VAL A 69 -9.43 -11.54 6.40
CA VAL A 69 -8.28 -11.64 5.48
C VAL A 69 -7.02 -11.08 6.14
N PHE A 70 -7.11 -9.98 6.89
CA PHE A 70 -5.95 -9.37 7.55
C PHE A 70 -5.43 -10.20 8.72
N GLU A 71 -6.33 -10.70 9.59
CA GLU A 71 -5.92 -11.44 10.78
C GLU A 71 -5.65 -12.93 10.52
N LYS A 72 -6.39 -13.55 9.59
CA LYS A 72 -6.33 -15.00 9.34
C LYS A 72 -5.78 -15.35 7.96
N GLY A 73 -5.78 -14.41 7.02
CA GLY A 73 -5.39 -14.64 5.63
C GLY A 73 -3.88 -14.58 5.37
N THR A 74 -3.05 -14.10 6.31
CA THR A 74 -1.60 -13.94 6.10
C THR A 74 -0.93 -15.23 5.60
N THR A 75 -1.25 -16.39 6.18
CA THR A 75 -0.67 -17.68 5.76
C THR A 75 -1.10 -18.11 4.36
N VAL A 76 -2.32 -17.75 3.95
CA VAL A 76 -2.81 -18.04 2.59
C VAL A 76 -2.13 -17.10 1.59
N ILE A 77 -2.02 -15.82 1.94
CA ILE A 77 -1.33 -14.81 1.13
C ILE A 77 0.16 -15.19 0.96
N GLU A 78 0.84 -15.65 2.01
CA GLU A 78 2.22 -16.13 1.95
C GLU A 78 2.43 -17.24 0.93
N LYS A 79 1.44 -18.12 0.75
CA LYS A 79 1.50 -19.21 -0.24
C LYS A 79 1.24 -18.74 -1.67
N SER A 80 0.70 -17.54 -1.86
CA SER A 80 0.38 -16.97 -3.18
C SER A 80 1.59 -16.37 -3.91
N TYR A 81 2.75 -16.28 -3.25
CA TYR A 81 4.01 -15.82 -3.84
C TYR A 81 5.20 -16.53 -3.21
N ASN A 82 6.35 -16.49 -3.88
CA ASN A 82 7.56 -17.09 -3.34
C ASN A 82 8.25 -16.13 -2.35
N SER A 83 7.75 -16.10 -1.12
CA SER A 83 8.26 -15.22 -0.04
C SER A 83 9.71 -15.52 0.32
N GLU A 84 10.10 -16.79 0.32
CA GLU A 84 11.48 -17.24 0.56
C GLU A 84 12.45 -16.68 -0.47
N LYS A 85 12.09 -16.71 -1.76
CA LYS A 85 12.89 -16.11 -2.82
C LYS A 85 13.09 -14.61 -2.60
N ILE A 86 12.03 -13.88 -2.25
CA ILE A 86 12.14 -12.43 -2.01
C ILE A 86 13.02 -12.16 -0.79
N LYS A 87 12.89 -12.97 0.27
CA LYS A 87 13.72 -12.87 1.47
C LYS A 87 15.20 -13.13 1.16
N ASN A 88 15.52 -14.20 0.45
CA ASN A 88 16.89 -14.50 0.03
C ASN A 88 17.49 -13.37 -0.82
N GLU A 89 16.67 -12.77 -1.70
CA GLU A 89 17.07 -11.63 -2.50
C GLU A 89 17.33 -10.37 -1.66
N ALA A 90 16.54 -10.15 -0.60
CA ALA A 90 16.72 -9.06 0.36
C ALA A 90 17.98 -9.26 1.21
N ASP A 91 18.27 -10.49 1.65
CA ASP A 91 19.49 -10.83 2.39
C ASP A 91 20.75 -10.58 1.53
N ILE A 92 20.68 -10.93 0.24
CA ILE A 92 21.74 -10.61 -0.74
C ILE A 92 21.90 -9.09 -0.92
N ASP A 93 20.80 -8.34 -0.96
CA ASP A 93 20.80 -6.88 -1.03
C ASP A 93 21.44 -6.25 0.23
N GLU A 94 21.10 -6.74 1.43
CA GLU A 94 21.71 -6.30 2.70
C GLU A 94 23.22 -6.56 2.73
N TYR A 95 23.65 -7.78 2.35
CA TYR A 95 25.06 -8.12 2.26
C TYR A 95 25.81 -7.19 1.29
N ILE A 96 25.26 -6.95 0.09
CA ILE A 96 25.90 -6.08 -0.91
C ILE A 96 25.97 -4.63 -0.44
N LEU A 97 24.95 -4.12 0.25
CA LEU A 97 24.97 -2.77 0.81
C LEU A 97 25.99 -2.63 1.95
N SER A 98 26.17 -3.67 2.78
CA SER A 98 27.19 -3.68 3.84
C SER A 98 28.61 -3.56 3.29
N LYS A 99 28.90 -4.19 2.14
CA LYS A 99 30.22 -4.17 1.49
C LYS A 99 30.43 -2.97 0.58
N GLN A 100 29.41 -2.59 -0.21
CA GLN A 100 29.53 -1.58 -1.26
C GLN A 100 28.24 -0.77 -1.43
N MET A 101 27.96 0.13 -0.48
CA MET A 101 26.82 1.03 -0.62
C MET A 101 27.06 2.09 -1.72
N ASN A 102 26.18 2.08 -2.73
CA ASN A 102 26.13 3.08 -3.80
C ASN A 102 24.70 3.19 -4.38
N ASN A 103 24.47 4.20 -5.22
CA ASN A 103 23.16 4.44 -5.84
C ASN A 103 22.66 3.27 -6.70
N LYS A 104 23.56 2.55 -7.39
CA LYS A 104 23.19 1.40 -8.24
C LYS A 104 22.62 0.27 -7.37
N ASN A 105 23.30 -0.06 -6.27
CA ASN A 105 22.90 -1.14 -5.37
C ASN A 105 21.59 -0.79 -4.64
N LEU A 106 21.42 0.45 -4.16
CA LEU A 106 20.14 0.91 -3.60
C LEU A 106 19.00 0.86 -4.63
N SER A 107 19.26 1.28 -5.87
CA SER A 107 18.24 1.26 -6.94
C SER A 107 17.82 -0.15 -7.37
N ARG A 108 18.60 -1.18 -7.04
CA ARG A 108 18.26 -2.57 -7.38
C ARG A 108 17.00 -3.01 -6.64
N ILE A 109 16.92 -2.69 -5.35
CA ILE A 109 15.74 -2.92 -4.50
C ILE A 109 14.53 -2.19 -5.10
N ASP A 110 14.67 -0.88 -5.37
CA ASP A 110 13.59 -0.07 -5.97
C ASP A 110 13.06 -0.66 -7.28
N LYS A 111 13.96 -1.16 -8.15
CA LYS A 111 13.58 -1.76 -9.44
C LYS A 111 12.80 -3.07 -9.23
N ARG A 112 13.21 -3.89 -8.26
CA ARG A 112 12.53 -5.14 -7.94
C ARG A 112 11.14 -4.89 -7.38
N VAL A 113 11.03 -3.95 -6.44
CA VAL A 113 9.75 -3.46 -5.90
C VAL A 113 8.84 -2.97 -7.02
N LYS A 114 9.34 -2.11 -7.91
CA LYS A 114 8.54 -1.60 -9.05
C LYS A 114 8.06 -2.71 -9.98
N LYS A 115 8.88 -3.73 -10.23
CA LYS A 115 8.50 -4.88 -11.06
C LYS A 115 7.39 -5.70 -10.40
N GLY A 116 7.50 -6.00 -9.10
CA GLY A 116 6.45 -6.71 -8.35
C GLY A 116 5.14 -5.95 -8.33
N VAL A 117 5.19 -4.64 -8.06
CA VAL A 117 4.03 -3.74 -8.11
C VAL A 117 3.38 -3.73 -9.50
N LEU A 118 4.16 -3.71 -10.58
CA LEU A 118 3.62 -3.75 -11.93
C LEU A 118 2.91 -5.07 -12.23
N ILE A 119 3.45 -6.20 -11.76
CA ILE A 119 2.82 -7.52 -11.90
C ILE A 119 1.49 -7.56 -11.14
N ASN A 120 1.46 -7.16 -9.86
CA ASN A 120 0.22 -7.18 -9.06
C ASN A 120 -0.85 -6.23 -9.64
N LYS A 121 -0.43 -5.06 -10.15
CA LYS A 121 -1.33 -4.16 -10.90
C LYS A 121 -1.89 -4.80 -12.18
N GLY A 122 -1.06 -5.56 -12.90
CA GLY A 122 -1.48 -6.29 -14.09
C GLY A 122 -2.53 -7.35 -13.77
N ILE A 123 -2.36 -8.08 -12.66
CA ILE A 123 -3.35 -9.03 -12.13
C ILE A 123 -4.68 -8.31 -11.87
N THR A 124 -4.67 -7.20 -11.12
CA THR A 124 -5.86 -6.40 -10.84
C THR A 124 -6.52 -5.83 -12.11
N ALA A 125 -5.74 -5.45 -13.13
CA ALA A 125 -6.28 -4.93 -14.39
C ALA A 125 -6.91 -6.04 -15.25
N ALA A 126 -6.28 -7.22 -15.32
CA ALA A 126 -6.83 -8.38 -16.04
C ALA A 126 -8.13 -8.90 -15.37
N GLU A 127 -8.17 -8.84 -14.04
CA GLU A 127 -9.37 -9.13 -13.23
C GLU A 127 -10.54 -8.15 -13.49
N GLY A 128 -10.25 -6.91 -13.87
CA GLY A 128 -11.25 -5.86 -14.11
C GLY A 128 -11.92 -5.90 -15.50
N THR A 129 -11.31 -6.56 -16.50
CA THR A 129 -11.80 -6.53 -17.91
C THR A 129 -11.82 -7.90 -18.59
N LEU A 130 -10.94 -8.85 -18.23
CA LEU A 130 -10.73 -10.07 -19.01
C LEU A 130 -11.48 -11.30 -18.46
N LEU A 131 -11.65 -11.41 -17.14
CA LEU A 131 -12.36 -12.55 -16.53
C LEU A 131 -13.87 -12.56 -16.82
N GLY A 132 -14.45 -11.40 -17.16
CA GLY A 132 -15.82 -11.30 -17.65
C GLY A 132 -16.07 -11.98 -19.02
N ILE A 133 -15.02 -12.19 -19.83
CA ILE A 133 -15.13 -12.90 -21.13
C ILE A 133 -15.12 -14.43 -20.93
N LEU A 134 -14.52 -14.92 -19.83
CA LEU A 134 -14.42 -16.35 -19.51
C LEU A 134 -15.51 -16.83 -18.53
N GLY A 135 -16.48 -15.98 -18.16
CA GLY A 135 -17.58 -16.35 -17.26
C GLY A 135 -17.17 -16.60 -15.80
N ILE A 136 -15.93 -16.27 -15.42
CA ILE A 136 -15.46 -16.30 -14.04
C ILE A 136 -15.53 -14.86 -13.54
N GLY A 137 -16.47 -14.57 -12.65
CA GLY A 137 -16.86 -13.20 -12.30
C GLY A 137 -15.76 -12.31 -11.69
N ILE A 138 -16.16 -11.07 -11.40
CA ILE A 138 -15.41 -10.07 -10.63
C ILE A 138 -14.74 -10.74 -9.41
N PRO A 139 -13.45 -10.52 -9.10
CA PRO A 139 -12.87 -11.03 -7.86
C PRO A 139 -13.71 -10.56 -6.68
N ASP A 140 -14.07 -11.49 -5.80
CA ASP A 140 -14.74 -11.12 -4.58
C ASP A 140 -13.87 -10.13 -3.77
N ILE A 141 -14.52 -9.33 -2.93
CA ILE A 141 -13.84 -8.33 -2.10
C ILE A 141 -12.65 -8.95 -1.32
N PRO A 142 -12.77 -10.13 -0.69
CA PRO A 142 -11.65 -10.82 -0.03
C PRO A 142 -10.42 -11.05 -0.91
N VAL A 143 -10.58 -11.50 -2.17
CA VAL A 143 -9.45 -11.70 -3.10
C VAL A 143 -8.73 -10.38 -3.36
N PHE A 144 -9.45 -9.29 -3.60
CA PHE A 144 -8.82 -8.00 -3.85
C PHE A 144 -8.08 -7.46 -2.61
N ILE A 145 -8.64 -7.64 -1.41
CA ILE A 145 -7.94 -7.35 -0.14
C ILE A 145 -6.66 -8.19 -0.05
N GLY A 146 -6.73 -9.47 -0.43
CA GLY A 146 -5.56 -10.35 -0.51
C GLY A 146 -4.47 -9.80 -1.42
N VAL A 147 -4.82 -9.29 -2.62
CA VAL A 147 -3.87 -8.66 -3.55
C VAL A 147 -3.23 -7.39 -2.95
N ILE A 148 -4.02 -6.56 -2.27
CA ILE A 148 -3.51 -5.37 -1.55
C ILE A 148 -2.46 -5.79 -0.53
N LEU A 149 -2.81 -6.71 0.38
CA LEU A 149 -1.92 -7.14 1.46
C LEU A 149 -0.68 -7.85 0.91
N LYS A 150 -0.85 -8.75 -0.07
CA LYS A 150 0.25 -9.40 -0.79
C LYS A 150 1.24 -8.36 -1.33
N THR A 151 0.72 -7.31 -1.98
CA THR A 151 1.56 -6.26 -2.56
C THR A 151 2.35 -5.51 -1.48
N VAL A 152 1.71 -5.17 -0.35
CA VAL A 152 2.41 -4.52 0.76
C VAL A 152 3.45 -5.45 1.40
N TYR A 153 3.16 -6.74 1.56
CA TYR A 153 4.09 -7.73 2.10
C TYR A 153 5.28 -7.97 1.17
N GLU A 154 5.06 -8.05 -0.14
CA GLU A 154 6.16 -8.12 -1.11
C GLU A 154 7.06 -6.89 -1.01
N ILE A 155 6.49 -5.68 -0.91
CA ILE A 155 7.26 -4.44 -0.71
C ILE A 155 8.06 -4.49 0.60
N CYS A 156 7.40 -4.87 1.70
CA CYS A 156 8.00 -5.02 3.03
C CYS A 156 9.25 -5.91 2.99
N VAL A 157 9.11 -7.13 2.47
CA VAL A 157 10.20 -8.12 2.42
C VAL A 157 11.31 -7.67 1.46
N ASN A 158 10.98 -7.07 0.32
CA ASN A 158 11.99 -6.56 -0.61
C ASN A 158 12.92 -5.51 0.04
N TYR A 159 12.41 -4.73 0.99
CA TYR A 159 13.22 -3.76 1.74
C TYR A 159 13.88 -4.36 2.99
N GLY A 160 13.74 -5.66 3.23
CA GLY A 160 14.40 -6.39 4.32
C GLY A 160 13.65 -6.36 5.65
N PHE A 161 12.32 -6.20 5.63
CA PHE A 161 11.47 -6.17 6.83
C PHE A 161 10.52 -7.38 6.91
N ASP A 162 10.00 -7.66 8.10
CA ASP A 162 9.02 -8.71 8.39
C ASP A 162 7.69 -8.09 8.81
N TYR A 163 6.57 -8.58 8.27
CA TYR A 163 5.20 -8.05 8.45
C TYR A 163 4.36 -8.70 9.55
N LYS A 164 4.93 -9.61 10.34
CA LYS A 164 4.17 -10.43 11.30
C LYS A 164 3.97 -9.77 12.66
N SER A 165 4.88 -8.89 13.06
CA SER A 165 4.83 -8.28 14.39
C SER A 165 3.60 -7.36 14.53
N LYS A 166 3.11 -7.22 15.77
CA LYS A 166 1.96 -6.35 16.08
C LYS A 166 2.21 -4.91 15.63
N SER A 167 3.40 -4.37 15.91
CA SER A 167 3.78 -3.01 15.52
C SER A 167 3.87 -2.85 14.00
N GLU A 168 4.34 -3.88 13.29
CA GLU A 168 4.39 -3.83 11.83
C GLU A 168 3.00 -3.91 11.19
N LYS A 169 2.08 -4.71 11.75
CA LYS A 169 0.66 -4.69 11.35
C LYS A 169 0.08 -3.29 11.52
N ALA A 170 0.33 -2.62 12.64
CA ALA A 170 -0.12 -1.24 12.86
C ALA A 170 0.46 -0.26 11.83
N PHE A 171 1.74 -0.41 11.48
CA PHE A 171 2.39 0.37 10.43
C PHE A 171 1.73 0.17 9.05
N ILE A 172 1.45 -1.09 8.69
CA ILE A 172 0.78 -1.44 7.43
C ILE A 172 -0.64 -0.86 7.36
N LEU A 173 -1.41 -0.94 8.45
CA LEU A 173 -2.76 -0.39 8.51
C LEU A 173 -2.75 1.14 8.30
N ASN A 174 -1.79 1.85 8.90
CA ASN A 174 -1.63 3.28 8.68
C ASN A 174 -1.21 3.63 7.23
N ILE A 175 -0.36 2.81 6.59
CA ILE A 175 -0.05 2.95 5.16
C ILE A 175 -1.31 2.82 4.30
N ILE A 176 -2.17 1.83 4.61
CA ILE A 176 -3.42 1.60 3.91
C ILE A 176 -4.34 2.82 4.06
N CYS A 177 -4.55 3.34 5.27
CA CYS A 177 -5.35 4.55 5.49
C CYS A 177 -4.78 5.76 4.73
N ALA A 178 -3.48 6.04 4.90
CA ALA A 178 -2.80 7.19 4.29
C ALA A 178 -2.84 7.19 2.75
N SER A 179 -3.02 6.03 2.12
CA SER A 179 -3.10 5.90 0.66
C SER A 179 -4.54 5.88 0.13
N SER A 180 -5.49 5.46 0.97
CA SER A 180 -6.89 5.28 0.59
C SER A 180 -7.70 6.57 0.76
N ILE A 181 -7.41 7.35 1.81
CA ILE A 181 -8.10 8.62 2.09
C ILE A 181 -7.75 9.68 1.03
N LYS A 182 -8.77 10.42 0.55
CA LYS A 182 -8.63 11.46 -0.48
C LYS A 182 -8.55 12.88 0.08
N THR A 183 -8.98 13.09 1.33
CA THR A 183 -8.88 14.36 2.07
C THR A 183 -7.48 14.54 2.67
N ASP A 184 -7.24 15.69 3.30
CA ASP A 184 -5.96 15.98 3.99
C ASP A 184 -5.73 15.11 5.24
N GLU A 185 -6.77 14.44 5.76
CA GLU A 185 -6.66 13.50 6.89
C GLU A 185 -5.67 12.35 6.61
N LYS A 186 -5.43 12.02 5.33
CA LYS A 186 -4.41 11.05 4.92
C LYS A 186 -3.01 11.37 5.47
N ILE A 187 -2.72 12.64 5.73
CA ILE A 187 -1.44 13.11 6.29
C ILE A 187 -1.30 12.65 7.75
N LEU A 188 -2.40 12.59 8.51
CA LEU A 188 -2.38 12.12 9.91
C LEU A 188 -1.90 10.66 9.98
N TYR A 189 -2.48 9.78 9.16
CA TYR A 189 -2.06 8.39 9.07
C TYR A 189 -0.65 8.23 8.51
N SER A 190 -0.23 9.10 7.58
CA SER A 190 1.15 9.11 7.08
C SER A 190 2.15 9.45 8.19
N ASN A 191 1.83 10.44 9.03
CA ASN A 191 2.66 10.84 10.15
C ASN A 191 2.66 9.77 11.25
N GLU A 192 1.52 9.15 11.52
CA GLU A 192 1.43 8.04 12.49
C GLU A 192 2.22 6.82 12.02
N ALA A 193 2.22 6.51 10.71
CA ALA A 193 3.12 5.49 10.16
C ALA A 193 4.60 5.84 10.42
N ASP A 194 5.01 7.10 10.25
CA ASP A 194 6.38 7.52 10.56
C ASP A 194 6.71 7.40 12.06
N ARG A 195 5.75 7.73 12.94
CA ARG A 195 5.89 7.56 14.40
C ARG A 195 6.03 6.09 14.79
N ILE A 196 5.19 5.21 14.23
CA ILE A 196 5.25 3.77 14.47
C ILE A 196 6.60 3.23 13.98
N ALA A 197 7.02 3.60 12.77
CA ALA A 197 8.32 3.21 12.24
C ALA A 197 9.47 3.62 13.16
N TYR A 198 9.48 4.87 13.63
CA TYR A 198 10.47 5.34 14.59
C TYR A 198 10.47 4.49 15.87
N SER A 199 9.29 4.15 16.40
CA SER A 199 9.16 3.33 17.60
C SER A 199 9.68 1.91 17.40
N ILE A 200 9.40 1.30 16.24
CA ILE A 200 9.93 -0.03 15.86
C ILE A 200 11.46 -0.01 15.83
N GLU A 201 12.06 0.95 15.11
CA GLU A 201 13.52 0.99 14.95
C GLU A 201 14.28 1.29 16.26
N ASN A 202 13.62 1.89 17.24
CA ASN A 202 14.20 2.23 18.55
C ASN A 202 13.73 1.29 19.68
N ASN A 203 13.01 0.20 19.35
CA ASN A 203 12.44 -0.75 20.32
C ASN A 203 11.63 -0.07 21.44
N LEU A 204 10.88 0.98 21.10
CA LEU A 204 10.02 1.69 22.05
C LEU A 204 8.69 0.94 22.21
N ASP A 205 8.15 0.95 23.43
CA ASP A 205 6.83 0.36 23.69
C ASP A 205 5.74 1.09 22.88
N LEU A 206 5.02 0.32 22.06
CA LEU A 206 4.00 0.83 21.16
C LEU A 206 2.63 0.34 21.63
N LYS A 207 1.92 1.21 22.35
CA LYS A 207 0.53 0.94 22.75
C LYS A 207 -0.39 1.22 21.56
N VAL A 208 -0.72 0.16 20.83
CA VAL A 208 -1.71 0.18 19.74
C VAL A 208 -2.80 -0.85 19.97
N ASP A 209 -4.04 -0.42 19.73
CA ASP A 209 -5.16 -1.33 19.54
C ASP A 209 -5.23 -1.73 18.06
N ILE A 210 -4.95 -3.00 17.79
CA ILE A 210 -4.97 -3.51 16.41
C ILE A 210 -6.39 -3.60 15.87
N ASN A 211 -7.37 -3.89 16.71
CA ASN A 211 -8.75 -4.00 16.23
C ASN A 211 -9.26 -2.62 15.79
N GLU A 212 -8.98 -1.56 16.56
CA GLU A 212 -9.32 -0.19 16.19
C GLU A 212 -8.65 0.25 14.87
N LEU A 213 -7.39 -0.13 14.68
CA LEU A 213 -6.66 0.15 13.43
C LEU A 213 -7.20 -0.67 12.25
N ILE A 214 -7.65 -1.90 12.49
CA ILE A 214 -8.32 -2.73 11.48
C ILE A 214 -9.64 -2.07 11.07
N ASP A 215 -10.47 -1.66 12.02
CA ASP A 215 -11.75 -0.99 11.77
C ASP A 215 -11.55 0.31 10.97
N SER A 216 -10.56 1.11 11.36
CA SER A 216 -10.18 2.35 10.67
C SER A 216 -9.74 2.07 9.23
N ALA A 217 -8.85 1.08 9.03
CA ALA A 217 -8.36 0.73 7.70
C ALA A 217 -9.45 0.12 6.81
N SER A 218 -10.35 -0.70 7.37
CA SER A 218 -11.48 -1.23 6.62
C SER A 218 -12.42 -0.13 6.16
N LYS A 219 -12.70 0.86 7.01
CA LYS A 219 -13.54 2.01 6.63
C LYS A 219 -12.88 2.85 5.53
N CYS A 220 -11.59 3.14 5.66
CA CYS A 220 -10.84 3.88 4.63
C CYS A 220 -10.85 3.17 3.27
N LEU A 221 -10.78 1.83 3.28
CA LEU A 221 -10.82 1.02 2.06
C LEU A 221 -12.25 0.84 1.52
N SER A 222 -13.25 0.70 2.38
CA SER A 222 -14.63 0.42 1.97
C SER A 222 -15.16 1.55 1.11
N GLU A 223 -14.93 2.81 1.49
CA GLU A 223 -15.33 3.98 0.68
C GLU A 223 -14.77 3.92 -0.75
N ASN A 224 -13.55 3.41 -0.92
CA ASN A 224 -12.88 3.32 -2.22
C ASN A 224 -13.26 2.06 -3.02
N ILE A 225 -13.77 1.00 -2.37
CA ILE A 225 -13.99 -0.32 -2.99
C ILE A 225 -15.48 -0.66 -3.10
N VAL A 226 -16.25 -0.45 -2.03
CA VAL A 226 -17.68 -0.76 -1.94
C VAL A 226 -18.46 0.08 -2.94
N VAL A 227 -18.27 1.39 -2.92
CA VAL A 227 -19.06 2.30 -3.76
C VAL A 227 -18.91 2.00 -5.26
N PRO A 228 -17.68 1.85 -5.82
CA PRO A 228 -17.52 1.44 -7.22
C PRO A 228 -18.14 0.07 -7.53
N LYS A 229 -18.06 -0.90 -6.60
CA LYS A 229 -18.66 -2.23 -6.78
C LYS A 229 -20.19 -2.19 -6.78
N VAL A 230 -20.80 -1.36 -5.92
CA VAL A 230 -22.25 -1.17 -5.90
C VAL A 230 -22.72 -0.48 -7.18
N ILE A 231 -22.02 0.55 -7.65
CA ILE A 231 -22.30 1.19 -8.94
C ILE A 231 -22.18 0.17 -10.10
N GLN A 232 -21.14 -0.67 -10.08
CA GLN A 232 -20.95 -1.73 -11.09
C GLN A 232 -22.07 -2.78 -11.07
N GLY A 233 -22.67 -3.05 -9.91
CA GLY A 233 -23.78 -3.98 -9.75
C GLY A 233 -25.13 -3.46 -10.25
N ILE A 234 -25.24 -2.15 -10.55
CA ILE A 234 -26.44 -1.55 -11.12
C ILE A 234 -26.45 -1.80 -12.64
N PRO A 235 -27.43 -2.55 -13.21
CA PRO A 235 -27.44 -2.97 -14.61
C PRO A 235 -27.39 -1.84 -15.65
N ILE A 236 -27.60 -0.59 -15.23
CA ILE A 236 -27.81 0.58 -16.09
C ILE A 236 -26.50 1.37 -16.30
N VAL A 237 -25.43 1.10 -15.56
CA VAL A 237 -24.18 1.90 -15.60
C VAL A 237 -23.05 1.10 -16.24
N GLY A 238 -22.63 1.52 -17.44
CA GLY A 238 -21.49 0.93 -18.16
C GLY A 238 -20.17 0.99 -17.38
N VAL A 239 -19.30 0.01 -17.66
CA VAL A 239 -17.96 -0.28 -17.13
C VAL A 239 -17.16 0.92 -16.56
N TYR A 240 -17.36 1.25 -15.27
CA TYR A 240 -16.51 2.20 -14.53
C TYR A 240 -15.64 1.55 -13.42
N GLY A 241 -15.83 0.25 -13.11
CA GLY A 241 -15.25 -0.39 -11.93
C GLY A 241 -13.74 -0.69 -11.97
N GLY A 242 -13.18 -1.09 -13.12
CA GLY A 242 -11.80 -1.60 -13.21
C GLY A 242 -10.69 -0.57 -12.98
N ILE A 243 -10.96 0.71 -13.28
CA ILE A 243 -9.96 1.80 -13.14
C ILE A 243 -9.72 2.16 -11.66
N SER A 244 -10.73 1.98 -10.81
CA SER A 244 -10.66 2.35 -9.39
C SER A 244 -9.68 1.44 -8.63
N ASN A 245 -9.80 0.12 -8.80
CA ASN A 245 -8.95 -0.86 -8.10
C ASN A 245 -7.47 -0.72 -8.48
N TYR A 246 -7.17 -0.53 -9.78
CA TYR A 246 -5.82 -0.29 -10.25
C TYR A 246 -5.20 0.96 -9.60
N ARG A 247 -5.98 2.04 -9.49
CA ARG A 247 -5.51 3.30 -8.88
C ARG A 247 -5.31 3.16 -7.38
N LEU A 248 -6.24 2.51 -6.67
CA LEU A 248 -6.10 2.25 -5.23
C LEU A 248 -4.85 1.44 -4.94
N LEU A 249 -4.62 0.34 -5.67
CA LEU A 249 -3.41 -0.46 -5.51
C LEU A 249 -2.15 0.34 -5.85
N ALA A 250 -2.22 1.25 -6.83
CA ALA A 250 -1.12 2.15 -7.15
C ALA A 250 -0.77 3.11 -6.03
N ASP A 251 -1.78 3.73 -5.41
CA ASP A 251 -1.63 4.65 -4.29
C ASP A 251 -1.04 3.92 -3.07
N ILE A 252 -1.59 2.75 -2.70
CA ILE A 252 -1.08 1.91 -1.61
C ILE A 252 0.38 1.51 -1.84
N SER A 253 0.69 1.03 -3.05
CA SER A 253 2.05 0.60 -3.41
C SER A 253 3.06 1.75 -3.36
N GLU A 254 2.64 2.96 -3.72
CA GLU A 254 3.48 4.16 -3.70
C GLU A 254 3.84 4.54 -2.27
N VAL A 255 2.84 4.66 -1.39
CA VAL A 255 3.04 4.99 0.03
C VAL A 255 3.87 3.92 0.72
N ALA A 256 3.54 2.63 0.54
CA ALA A 256 4.32 1.53 1.09
C ALA A 256 5.78 1.59 0.64
N SER A 257 6.03 1.78 -0.66
CA SER A 257 7.39 1.87 -1.21
C SER A 257 8.18 3.04 -0.62
N ILE A 258 7.52 4.18 -0.38
CA ILE A 258 8.14 5.35 0.24
C ILE A 258 8.49 5.04 1.70
N LYS A 259 7.52 4.57 2.48
CA LYS A 259 7.66 4.35 3.92
C LYS A 259 8.70 3.27 4.25
N TYR A 260 8.67 2.13 3.57
CA TYR A 260 9.70 1.08 3.77
C TYR A 260 11.08 1.51 3.31
N LYS A 261 11.19 2.28 2.21
CA LYS A 261 12.49 2.83 1.80
C LYS A 261 13.03 3.86 2.81
N LYS A 262 12.18 4.70 3.42
CA LYS A 262 12.60 5.60 4.50
C LYS A 262 13.24 4.80 5.64
N ARG A 263 12.58 3.72 6.07
CA ARG A 263 13.10 2.83 7.11
C ARG A 263 14.43 2.19 6.74
N LEU A 264 14.56 1.64 5.52
CA LEU A 264 15.85 1.08 5.06
C LEU A 264 16.97 2.12 5.09
N LEU A 265 16.71 3.33 4.57
CA LEU A 265 17.73 4.40 4.55
C LEU A 265 18.12 4.86 5.96
N SER A 266 17.17 4.92 6.89
CA SER A 266 17.43 5.22 8.31
C SER A 266 18.25 4.12 8.98
N LYS A 267 17.88 2.84 8.79
CA LYS A 267 18.65 1.68 9.29
C LYS A 267 20.10 1.72 8.79
N LEU A 268 20.29 1.97 7.49
CA LEU A 268 21.63 2.09 6.90
C LEU A 268 22.40 3.29 7.45
N LYS A 269 21.74 4.42 7.75
CA LYS A 269 22.37 5.61 8.32
C LYS A 269 22.83 5.39 9.75
N ASN A 270 22.03 4.69 10.55
CA ASN A 270 22.36 4.37 11.94
C ASN A 270 23.50 3.35 12.07
N ALA A 271 23.79 2.60 11.00
CA ALA A 271 24.89 1.64 10.94
C ALA A 271 26.21 2.23 10.41
N LEU A 272 26.25 3.54 10.07
CA LEU A 272 27.47 4.28 9.69
C LEU A 272 28.13 4.87 10.94
#